data_AF-A0A7C2VHF9-F1
#
_entry.id   AF-A0A7C2VHF9-F1
#
_cell.length_a   1.000
_cell.length_b   1.000
_cell.length_c   1.000
_cell.angle_alpha   90.00
_cell.angle_beta   90.00
_cell.angle_gamma   90.00
#
_symmetry.space_group_name_H-M   'P 1'
#
loop_
_entity.id
_entity.type
_entity.pdbx_description
1 polymer ?
#
loop_
_entity_poly.entity_id
_entity_poly.type
_entity_poly.pdbx_seq_one_letter_code
_entity_poly.pdbx_strand_id
1 'polypeptide(L)'
;MRIVKLSGIFLISACVVLLNGCASLQQYKDLKIQNDTQRKRIAKLESEVQATTLKLEKLKRELETTEGRSNIDVEALQQKITALEEDVGKKKALIASMQQQLLYGGAQLPVELSTMLEDFAKSEKMVTYDSSRGIVKFKSDLLFERGSDNVAPAASEAVKSLCKILNS
;
A
#
# COMPACT_ATOMS: atom_id res chain seq x y z
N MET A 1 27.56 -17.91 -45.17
CA MET A 1 26.26 -17.18 -45.10
C MET A 1 25.31 -17.61 -43.98
N ARG A 2 25.34 -18.86 -43.48
CA ARG A 2 24.40 -19.30 -42.42
C ARG A 2 24.71 -18.76 -41.01
N ILE A 3 25.97 -18.51 -40.70
CA ILE A 3 26.43 -18.05 -39.37
C ILE A 3 26.03 -16.58 -39.12
N VAL A 4 26.04 -15.74 -40.17
CA VAL A 4 25.63 -14.32 -40.09
C VAL A 4 24.13 -14.18 -39.81
N LYS A 5 23.31 -15.12 -40.31
CA LYS A 5 21.86 -15.15 -40.07
C LYS A 5 21.50 -15.60 -38.65
N LEU A 6 22.30 -16.49 -38.04
CA LEU A 6 22.10 -16.88 -36.63
C LEU A 6 22.47 -15.75 -35.66
N SER A 7 23.52 -14.98 -35.96
CA SER A 7 23.95 -13.85 -35.13
C SER A 7 22.93 -12.71 -35.10
N GLY A 8 22.26 -12.42 -36.22
CA GLY A 8 21.18 -11.42 -36.28
C GLY A 8 19.93 -11.81 -35.47
N ILE A 9 19.57 -13.10 -35.45
CA ILE A 9 18.41 -13.60 -34.69
C ILE A 9 18.67 -13.55 -33.18
N PHE A 10 19.90 -13.86 -32.74
CA PHE A 10 20.29 -13.76 -31.33
C PHE A 10 20.26 -12.32 -30.82
N LEU A 11 20.70 -11.35 -31.65
CA LEU A 11 20.72 -9.94 -31.30
C LEU A 11 19.30 -9.36 -31.15
N ILE A 12 18.37 -9.77 -32.03
CA ILE A 12 16.97 -9.33 -31.98
C ILE A 12 16.23 -9.97 -30.80
N SER A 13 16.51 -11.24 -30.49
CA SER A 13 15.92 -11.95 -29.33
C SER A 13 16.34 -11.33 -28.00
N ALA A 14 17.60 -10.87 -27.87
CA ALA A 14 18.07 -10.18 -26.68
C ALA A 14 17.38 -8.81 -26.45
N CYS A 15 17.02 -8.10 -27.52
CA CYS A 15 16.31 -6.81 -27.42
C CYS A 15 14.85 -6.96 -26.96
N VAL A 16 14.16 -8.07 -27.29
CA VAL A 16 12.76 -8.29 -26.90
C VAL A 16 12.61 -8.60 -25.40
N VAL A 17 13.61 -9.26 -24.79
CA VAL A 17 13.59 -9.57 -23.34
C VAL A 17 13.80 -8.31 -22.50
N LEU A 18 14.56 -7.33 -22.98
CA LEU A 18 14.82 -6.07 -22.26
C LEU A 18 13.61 -5.11 -22.24
N LEU A 19 12.68 -5.24 -23.18
CA LEU A 19 11.51 -4.36 -23.27
C LEU A 19 10.37 -4.77 -22.32
N ASN A 20 10.33 -6.03 -21.88
CA ASN A 20 9.27 -6.53 -20.98
C ASN A 20 9.58 -6.31 -19.48
N GLY A 21 10.81 -5.87 -19.13
CA GLY A 21 11.21 -5.59 -17.74
C GLY A 21 10.86 -4.18 -17.22
N CYS A 22 10.40 -3.28 -18.08
CA CYS A 22 10.13 -1.88 -17.69
C CYS A 22 8.76 -1.66 -17.03
N ALA A 23 7.77 -2.55 -17.25
CA ALA A 23 6.42 -2.38 -16.73
C ALA A 23 6.34 -2.56 -15.20
N SER A 24 7.06 -3.55 -14.65
CA SER A 24 7.06 -3.84 -13.20
C SER A 24 7.75 -2.74 -12.38
N LEU A 25 8.81 -2.12 -12.93
CA LEU A 25 9.51 -1.01 -12.27
C LEU A 25 8.64 0.26 -12.22
N GLN A 26 7.86 0.52 -13.28
CA GLN A 26 6.95 1.66 -13.35
C GLN A 26 5.81 1.51 -12.33
N GLN A 27 5.20 0.33 -12.24
CA GLN A 27 4.11 0.05 -11.29
C GLN A 27 4.59 0.11 -9.84
N TYR A 28 5.78 -0.42 -9.53
CA TYR A 28 6.35 -0.31 -8.19
C TYR A 28 6.62 1.14 -7.79
N LYS A 29 7.15 1.94 -8.71
CA LYS A 29 7.34 3.39 -8.50
C LYS A 29 6.02 4.10 -8.27
N ASP A 30 4.98 3.76 -9.04
CA ASP A 30 3.66 4.37 -8.89
C ASP A 30 3.02 4.01 -7.54
N LEU A 31 3.11 2.75 -7.12
CA LEU A 31 2.62 2.31 -5.80
C LEU A 31 3.34 3.03 -4.65
N LYS A 32 4.65 3.24 -4.79
CA LYS A 32 5.45 4.00 -3.83
C LYS A 32 5.02 5.47 -3.78
N ILE A 33 4.79 6.09 -4.93
CA ILE A 33 4.31 7.48 -5.05
C ILE A 33 2.91 7.61 -4.43
N GLN A 34 2.03 6.65 -4.65
CA GLN A 34 0.70 6.62 -4.04
C GLN A 34 0.79 6.48 -2.52
N ASN A 35 1.63 5.58 -2.00
CA ASN A 35 1.83 5.42 -0.56
C ASN A 35 2.38 6.71 0.09
N ASP A 36 3.39 7.33 -0.51
CA ASP A 36 3.94 8.60 -0.04
C ASP A 36 2.91 9.73 -0.08
N THR A 37 2.06 9.76 -1.11
CA THR A 37 0.97 10.74 -1.22
C THR A 37 -0.08 10.51 -0.13
N GLN A 38 -0.46 9.26 0.14
CA GLN A 38 -1.39 8.90 1.21
C GLN A 38 -0.82 9.27 2.59
N ARG A 39 0.46 8.98 2.84
CA ARG A 39 1.15 9.40 4.08
C ARG A 39 1.14 10.91 4.28
N LYS A 40 1.43 11.68 3.21
CA LYS A 40 1.36 13.15 3.27
C LYS A 40 -0.05 13.65 3.56
N ARG A 41 -1.08 13.03 2.98
CA ARG A 41 -2.49 13.38 3.27
C ARG A 41 -2.85 13.07 4.72
N ILE A 42 -2.41 11.94 5.27
CA ILE A 42 -2.63 11.60 6.68
C ILE A 42 -1.95 12.62 7.60
N ALA A 43 -0.67 12.93 7.37
CA ALA A 43 0.04 13.92 8.16
C ALA A 43 -0.63 15.30 8.12
N LYS A 44 -1.17 15.70 6.95
CA LYS A 44 -1.95 16.93 6.82
C LYS A 44 -3.25 16.88 7.63
N LEU A 45 -4.02 15.80 7.53
CA LEU A 45 -5.26 15.62 8.28
C LEU A 45 -5.01 15.57 9.79
N GLU A 46 -3.94 14.92 10.24
CA GLU A 46 -3.53 14.90 11.65
C GLU A 46 -3.19 16.30 12.16
N SER A 47 -2.47 17.10 11.37
CA SER A 47 -2.19 18.51 11.70
C SER A 47 -3.46 19.36 11.75
N GLU A 48 -4.38 19.18 10.80
CA GLU A 48 -5.68 19.85 10.82
C GLU A 48 -6.50 19.47 12.06
N VAL A 49 -6.53 18.19 12.44
CA VAL A 49 -7.21 17.71 13.65
C VAL A 49 -6.61 18.35 14.90
N GLN A 50 -5.29 18.40 15.01
CA GLN A 50 -4.61 19.07 16.14
C GLN A 50 -4.97 20.56 16.20
N ALA A 51 -4.91 21.26 15.06
CA ALA A 51 -5.26 22.67 14.99
C ALA A 51 -6.74 22.93 15.35
N THR A 52 -7.67 22.07 14.91
CA THR A 52 -9.08 22.17 15.30
C THR A 52 -9.31 21.84 16.76
N THR A 53 -8.59 20.87 17.32
CA THR A 53 -8.69 20.51 18.74
C THR A 53 -8.25 21.67 19.63
N LEU A 54 -7.14 22.34 19.28
CA LEU A 54 -6.68 23.53 20.00
C LEU A 54 -7.68 24.69 19.92
N LYS A 55 -8.32 24.90 18.75
CA LYS A 55 -9.39 25.90 18.62
C LYS A 55 -10.60 25.57 19.47
N LEU A 56 -10.97 24.29 19.54
CA LEU A 56 -12.08 23.79 20.34
C LEU A 56 -11.81 24.00 21.83
N GLU A 57 -10.63 23.63 22.31
CA GLU A 57 -10.22 23.90 23.70
C GLU A 57 -10.23 25.39 24.03
N LYS A 58 -9.77 26.23 23.09
CA LYS A 58 -9.80 27.69 23.26
C LYS A 58 -11.24 28.22 23.38
N LEU A 59 -12.13 27.81 22.48
CA LEU A 59 -13.54 28.20 22.51
C LEU A 59 -14.25 27.71 23.77
N LYS A 60 -13.92 26.49 24.23
CA LYS A 60 -14.46 25.93 25.47
C LYS A 60 -14.04 26.77 26.69
N ARG A 61 -12.77 27.18 26.77
CA ARG A 61 -12.31 28.11 27.82
C ARG A 61 -12.96 29.48 27.71
N GLU A 62 -13.12 30.01 26.50
CA GLU A 62 -13.81 31.28 26.28
C GLU A 62 -15.27 31.20 26.73
N LEU A 63 -15.95 30.09 26.48
CA LEU A 63 -17.32 29.83 26.95
C LEU A 63 -17.39 29.75 28.48
N GLU A 64 -16.51 28.98 29.14
CA GLU A 64 -16.42 28.93 30.61
C GLU A 64 -16.18 30.32 31.23
N THR A 65 -15.39 31.18 30.57
CA THR A 65 -15.18 32.57 31.03
C THR A 65 -16.34 33.52 30.71
N THR A 66 -17.19 33.20 29.73
CA THR A 66 -18.30 34.04 29.23
C THR A 66 -19.66 33.61 29.77
N GLU A 67 -19.80 32.40 30.30
CA GLU A 67 -20.96 31.94 31.08
C GLU A 67 -21.27 32.86 32.28
N GLY A 68 -20.31 33.69 32.72
CA GLY A 68 -20.54 34.77 33.68
C GLY A 68 -21.06 36.10 33.11
N ARG A 69 -21.23 36.28 31.79
CA ARG A 69 -21.45 37.61 31.16
C ARG A 69 -22.57 37.76 30.12
N SER A 70 -23.12 36.74 29.47
CA SER A 70 -24.36 36.86 28.64
C SER A 70 -24.81 35.50 28.07
N ASN A 71 -26.08 35.13 28.20
CA ASN A 71 -26.62 33.83 27.74
C ASN A 71 -26.59 33.61 26.22
N ILE A 72 -26.65 34.68 25.41
CA ILE A 72 -26.84 34.56 23.95
C ILE A 72 -25.54 34.16 23.23
N ASP A 73 -24.39 34.64 23.70
CA ASP A 73 -23.08 34.29 23.11
C ASP A 73 -22.64 32.87 23.51
N VAL A 74 -23.03 32.42 24.71
CA VAL A 74 -22.76 31.07 25.22
C VAL A 74 -23.42 30.01 24.34
N GLU A 75 -24.69 30.19 23.97
CA GLU A 75 -25.43 29.21 23.17
C GLU A 75 -24.85 29.07 21.74
N ALA A 76 -24.45 30.18 21.12
CA ALA A 76 -23.81 30.17 19.79
C ALA A 76 -22.40 29.55 19.83
N LEU A 77 -21.64 29.78 20.90
CA LEU A 77 -20.34 29.14 21.12
C LEU A 77 -20.48 27.64 21.39
N GLN A 78 -21.49 27.23 22.16
CA GLN A 78 -21.80 25.83 22.43
C GLN A 78 -22.13 25.06 21.15
N GLN A 79 -22.95 25.63 20.27
CA GLN A 79 -23.26 25.04 18.96
C GLN A 79 -22.02 24.88 18.08
N LYS A 80 -21.11 25.86 18.07
CA LYS A 80 -19.83 25.74 17.35
C LYS A 80 -18.94 24.65 17.92
N ILE A 81 -18.91 24.49 19.25
CA ILE A 81 -18.15 23.43 19.91
C ILE A 81 -18.70 22.07 19.46
N THR A 82 -20.02 21.84 19.55
CA THR A 82 -20.62 20.57 19.13
C THR A 82 -20.34 20.25 17.66
N ALA A 83 -20.46 21.24 16.77
CA ALA A 83 -20.14 21.05 15.35
C ALA A 83 -18.65 20.71 15.11
N LEU A 84 -17.73 21.36 15.84
CA LEU A 84 -16.30 21.06 15.77
C LEU A 84 -15.97 19.68 16.36
N GLU A 85 -16.62 19.27 17.45
CA GLU A 85 -16.46 17.94 18.04
C GLU A 85 -16.88 16.84 17.06
N GLU A 86 -18.02 17.03 16.38
CA GLU A 86 -18.51 16.10 15.36
C GLU A 86 -17.54 16.01 14.16
N ASP A 87 -17.04 17.14 13.67
CA ASP A 87 -16.09 17.18 12.55
C ASP A 87 -14.75 16.53 12.92
N VAL A 88 -14.27 16.74 14.14
CA VAL A 88 -13.09 16.03 14.68
C VAL A 88 -13.34 14.53 14.74
N GLY A 89 -14.51 14.09 15.21
CA GLY A 89 -14.90 12.68 15.23
C GLY A 89 -14.88 12.04 13.84
N LYS A 90 -15.50 12.71 12.85
CA LYS A 90 -15.52 12.27 11.45
C LYS A 90 -14.11 12.17 10.85
N LYS A 91 -13.26 13.18 11.08
CA LYS A 91 -11.87 13.17 10.59
C LYS A 91 -11.03 12.08 11.24
N LYS A 92 -11.19 11.84 12.55
CA LYS A 92 -10.51 10.73 13.24
C LYS A 92 -10.92 9.36 12.66
N ALA A 93 -12.21 9.16 12.40
CA ALA A 93 -12.70 7.93 11.79
C ALA A 93 -12.14 7.72 10.37
N LEU A 94 -12.05 8.80 9.59
CA LEU A 94 -11.43 8.75 8.25
C LEU A 94 -9.93 8.46 8.31
N ILE A 95 -9.19 9.07 9.24
CA ILE A 95 -7.76 8.77 9.45
C ILE A 95 -7.59 7.30 9.81
N ALA A 96 -8.41 6.78 10.72
CA ALA A 96 -8.37 5.37 11.12
C ALA A 96 -8.63 4.44 9.93
N SER A 97 -9.62 4.73 9.07
CA SER A 97 -9.91 3.91 7.90
C SER A 97 -8.78 3.97 6.86
N MET A 98 -8.19 5.15 6.64
CA MET A 98 -7.05 5.32 5.73
C MET A 98 -5.78 4.63 6.25
N GLN A 99 -5.51 4.72 7.55
CA GLN A 99 -4.42 3.99 8.20
C GLN A 99 -4.63 2.47 8.08
N GLN A 100 -5.88 2.01 8.26
CA GLN A 100 -6.24 0.60 8.08
C GLN A 100 -5.98 0.14 6.63
N GLN A 101 -6.42 0.92 5.63
CA GLN A 101 -6.14 0.63 4.21
C GLN A 101 -4.65 0.58 3.88
N LEU A 102 -3.83 1.41 4.53
CA LEU A 102 -2.38 1.37 4.37
C LEU A 102 -1.73 0.14 5.03
N LEU A 103 -2.23 -0.28 6.19
CA LEU A 103 -1.70 -1.42 6.94
C LEU A 103 -1.98 -2.77 6.27
N TYR A 104 -3.13 -2.91 5.60
CA TYR A 104 -3.50 -4.16 4.91
C TYR A 104 -2.95 -4.26 3.48
N GLY A 105 -2.21 -3.26 3.00
CA GLY A 105 -1.74 -3.21 1.62
C GLY A 105 -2.89 -2.80 0.69
N GLY A 106 -2.63 -1.81 -0.16
CA GLY A 106 -3.65 -1.17 -0.99
C GLY A 106 -4.45 -2.19 -1.81
N ALA A 107 -5.78 -1.96 -1.86
CA ALA A 107 -6.80 -2.67 -2.64
C ALA A 107 -6.69 -4.21 -2.65
N GLN A 108 -7.70 -4.86 -2.09
CA GLN A 108 -7.87 -6.32 -2.14
C GLN A 108 -7.60 -6.82 -3.56
N LEU A 109 -6.64 -7.74 -3.71
CA LEU A 109 -6.27 -8.29 -5.01
C LEU A 109 -7.53 -8.85 -5.69
N PRO A 110 -7.68 -8.69 -7.03
CA PRO A 110 -8.77 -9.32 -7.77
C PRO A 110 -8.92 -10.79 -7.37
N VAL A 111 -10.17 -11.25 -7.20
CA VAL A 111 -10.47 -12.60 -6.68
C VAL A 111 -9.75 -13.68 -7.51
N GLU A 112 -9.75 -13.53 -8.83
CA GLU A 112 -9.07 -14.42 -9.77
C GLU A 112 -7.56 -14.51 -9.51
N LEU A 113 -6.89 -13.37 -9.33
CA LEU A 113 -5.46 -13.33 -9.01
C LEU A 113 -5.17 -13.91 -7.63
N SER A 114 -6.02 -13.63 -6.64
CA SER A 114 -5.90 -14.22 -5.30
C SER A 114 -6.00 -15.75 -5.35
N THR A 115 -6.95 -16.30 -6.09
CA THR A 115 -7.10 -17.75 -6.26
C THR A 115 -5.89 -18.37 -6.97
N MET A 116 -5.38 -17.73 -8.03
CA MET A 116 -4.17 -18.20 -8.72
C MET A 116 -2.94 -18.22 -7.81
N LEU A 117 -2.76 -17.19 -6.96
CA LEU A 117 -1.65 -17.13 -6.00
C LEU A 117 -1.81 -18.16 -4.87
N GLU A 118 -3.03 -18.42 -4.44
CA GLU A 118 -3.33 -19.41 -3.41
C GLU A 118 -3.08 -20.84 -3.92
N ASP A 119 -3.45 -21.13 -5.16
CA ASP A 119 -3.18 -22.41 -5.80
C ASP A 119 -1.69 -22.59 -6.12
N PHE A 120 -1.00 -21.52 -6.52
CA PHE A 120 0.46 -21.52 -6.65
C PHE A 120 1.15 -21.88 -5.33
N ALA A 121 0.75 -21.24 -4.21
CA ALA A 121 1.32 -21.54 -2.89
C ALA A 121 1.00 -22.96 -2.38
N LYS A 122 -0.12 -23.56 -2.81
CA LYS A 122 -0.42 -24.98 -2.52
C LYS A 122 0.48 -25.93 -3.32
N SER A 123 0.77 -25.59 -4.57
CA SER A 123 1.60 -26.41 -5.45
C SER A 123 3.09 -26.37 -5.09
N GLU A 124 3.57 -25.23 -4.59
CA GLU A 124 4.99 -24.99 -4.30
C GLU A 124 5.26 -24.95 -2.79
N LYS A 125 5.87 -26.00 -2.25
CA LYS A 125 6.17 -26.13 -0.80
C LYS A 125 7.08 -25.01 -0.25
N MET A 126 7.82 -24.34 -1.14
CA MET A 126 8.73 -23.23 -0.84
C MET A 126 8.04 -21.86 -0.81
N VAL A 127 6.75 -21.79 -1.14
CA VAL A 127 5.97 -20.55 -1.22
C VAL A 127 4.87 -20.56 -0.16
N THR A 128 4.59 -19.39 0.40
CA THR A 128 3.43 -19.13 1.25
C THR A 128 2.72 -17.87 0.77
N TYR A 129 1.40 -17.89 0.71
CA TYR A 129 0.58 -16.74 0.31
C TYR A 129 -0.23 -16.23 1.51
N ASP A 130 -0.17 -14.93 1.75
CA ASP A 130 -1.01 -14.22 2.70
C ASP A 130 -2.11 -13.48 1.92
N SER A 131 -3.30 -14.09 1.85
CA SER A 131 -4.47 -13.53 1.14
C SER A 131 -5.02 -12.26 1.79
N SER A 132 -4.73 -12.02 3.07
CA SER A 132 -5.18 -10.82 3.78
C SER A 132 -4.37 -9.58 3.40
N ARG A 133 -3.14 -9.78 2.94
CA ARG A 133 -2.21 -8.71 2.54
C ARG A 133 -1.79 -8.76 1.08
N GLY A 134 -2.19 -9.79 0.34
CA GLY A 134 -1.74 -10.04 -1.02
C GLY A 134 -0.24 -10.31 -1.13
N ILE A 135 0.39 -10.89 -0.10
CA ILE A 135 1.85 -11.08 -0.05
C ILE A 135 2.21 -12.53 -0.38
N VAL A 136 3.06 -12.71 -1.40
CA VAL A 136 3.70 -14.00 -1.70
C VAL A 136 5.09 -14.00 -1.08
N LYS A 137 5.36 -14.96 -0.20
CA LYS A 137 6.64 -15.12 0.50
C LYS A 137 7.31 -16.43 0.09
N PHE A 138 8.56 -16.33 -0.34
CA PHE A 138 9.43 -17.49 -0.56
C PHE A 138 10.19 -17.82 0.73
N LYS A 139 10.31 -19.10 1.04
CA LYS A 139 11.16 -19.58 2.14
C LYS A 139 12.62 -19.51 1.70
N SER A 140 13.38 -18.58 2.27
CA SER A 140 14.78 -18.34 1.90
C SER A 140 15.66 -19.59 1.96
N ASP A 141 15.38 -20.51 2.89
CA ASP A 141 16.12 -21.78 3.06
C ASP A 141 15.98 -22.74 1.87
N LEU A 142 15.03 -22.49 0.96
CA LEU A 142 14.77 -23.33 -0.21
C LEU A 142 15.09 -22.60 -1.53
N LEU A 143 15.52 -21.34 -1.46
CA LEU A 143 15.92 -20.56 -2.63
C LEU A 143 17.38 -20.81 -3.03
N PHE A 144 18.22 -21.13 -2.05
CA PHE A 144 19.65 -21.32 -2.21
C PHE A 144 20.08 -22.64 -1.58
N GLU A 145 21.00 -23.33 -2.25
CA GLU A 145 21.68 -24.46 -1.64
C GLU A 145 22.56 -23.99 -0.48
N ARG A 146 22.77 -24.83 0.53
CA ARG A 146 23.52 -24.47 1.73
C ARG A 146 24.94 -24.02 1.37
N GLY A 147 25.25 -22.75 1.62
CA GLY A 147 26.57 -22.16 1.33
C GLY A 147 26.78 -21.72 -0.13
N SER A 148 25.72 -21.71 -0.94
CA SER A 148 25.74 -21.23 -2.32
C SER A 148 24.99 -19.89 -2.42
N ASP A 149 25.48 -19.03 -3.30
CA ASP A 149 24.80 -17.81 -3.76
C ASP A 149 23.97 -18.05 -5.03
N ASN A 150 24.04 -19.25 -5.61
CA ASN A 150 23.27 -19.64 -6.77
C ASN A 150 21.85 -20.06 -6.38
N VAL A 151 20.87 -19.48 -7.09
CA VAL A 151 19.46 -19.85 -6.94
C VAL A 151 19.25 -21.29 -7.40
N ALA A 152 18.61 -22.10 -6.58
CA ALA A 152 18.32 -23.49 -6.91
C ALA A 152 17.44 -23.59 -8.17
N PRO A 153 17.63 -24.60 -9.05
CA PRO A 153 16.84 -24.75 -10.28
C PRO A 153 15.33 -24.74 -10.02
N ALA A 154 14.87 -25.46 -8.99
CA ALA A 154 13.47 -25.50 -8.58
C ALA A 154 12.94 -24.12 -8.13
N ALA A 155 13.75 -23.35 -7.41
CA ALA A 155 13.39 -21.98 -7.02
C ALA A 155 13.28 -21.05 -8.23
N SER A 156 14.15 -21.22 -9.23
CA SER A 156 14.07 -20.47 -10.49
C SER A 156 12.78 -20.77 -11.27
N GLU A 157 12.32 -22.02 -11.23
CA GLU A 157 11.07 -22.45 -11.87
C GLU A 157 9.86 -21.89 -11.12
N ALA A 158 9.85 -21.95 -9.79
CA ALA A 158 8.80 -21.36 -8.97
C ALA A 158 8.68 -19.84 -9.21
N VAL A 159 9.80 -19.11 -9.30
CA VAL A 159 9.79 -17.67 -9.64
C VAL A 159 9.23 -17.43 -11.05
N LYS A 160 9.61 -18.25 -12.04
CA LYS A 160 9.04 -18.14 -13.40
C LYS A 160 7.53 -18.39 -13.42
N SER A 161 7.05 -19.36 -12.64
CA SER A 161 5.61 -19.64 -12.50
C SER A 161 4.87 -18.46 -11.88
N LEU A 162 5.43 -17.84 -10.83
CA LEU A 162 4.89 -16.60 -10.26
C LEU A 162 4.86 -15.47 -11.30
N CYS A 163 5.94 -15.28 -12.08
CA CYS A 163 5.97 -14.28 -13.13
C CYS A 163 4.90 -14.50 -14.21
N LYS A 164 4.51 -15.74 -14.52
CA LYS A 164 3.40 -16.00 -15.45
C LYS A 164 2.06 -15.55 -14.89
N ILE A 165 1.81 -15.81 -13.60
CA ILE A 165 0.58 -15.38 -12.91
C ILE A 165 0.47 -13.86 -12.88
N LEU A 166 1.58 -13.15 -12.63
CA LEU A 166 1.60 -11.69 -12.54
C LEU A 166 1.53 -10.96 -13.90
N ASN A 167 1.83 -11.66 -15.01
CA ASN A 167 1.76 -11.10 -16.36
C ASN A 167 0.49 -11.53 -17.12
N SER A 168 -0.39 -12.29 -16.47
CA SER A 168 -1.71 -12.67 -16.99
C SER A 168 -2.75 -11.63 -16.64
#